data_AF-I8VT24-F1
#
_entry.id   AF-I8VT24-F1
#
_cell.length_a   1.000
_cell.length_b   1.000
_cell.length_c   1.000
_cell.angle_alpha   90.00
_cell.angle_beta   90.00
_cell.angle_gamma   90.00
#
_symmetry.space_group_name_H-M   'P 1'
#
loop_
_entity.id
_entity.type
_entity.pdbx_description
1 polymer ?
#
loop_
_entity_poly.entity_id
_entity_poly.type
_entity_poly.pdbx_seq_one_letter_code
_entity_poly.pdbx_strand_id
1 'polypeptide(L)'
;MKKKLVINREKFCHYYIETGNASEAYRKAYPCSVNWKDGTVRKRAFDLLKDSDVASRLNELQVEACERFDMKKDDVLRFLASVVNVDPIDLLSSGKDTYMVKSVEDIPKSVRLCIQSIKNTQYGVEIRLYSKIAAITQISKMLGWDAPVKSDVSTNVRMIIGDE
;
A
#
# COMPACT_ATOMS: atom_id res chain seq x y z
N MET A 1 -0.60 32.54 2.09
CA MET A 1 -1.32 32.34 3.37
C MET A 1 -1.91 30.94 3.36
N LYS A 2 -1.65 30.10 4.38
CA LYS A 2 -2.29 28.78 4.50
C LYS A 2 -3.80 28.98 4.67
N LYS A 3 -4.59 28.58 3.67
CA LYS A 3 -6.05 28.65 3.75
C LYS A 3 -6.51 27.60 4.76
N LYS A 4 -7.04 28.04 5.90
CA LYS A 4 -7.45 27.15 6.99
C LYS A 4 -8.66 26.34 6.53
N LEU A 5 -8.46 25.04 6.29
CA LEU A 5 -9.56 24.14 5.98
C LEU A 5 -10.52 24.05 7.17
N VAL A 6 -11.79 23.82 6.86
CA VAL A 6 -12.80 23.49 7.86
C VAL A 6 -12.36 22.20 8.57
N ILE A 7 -12.57 22.13 9.89
CA ILE A 7 -12.06 21.06 10.78
C ILE A 7 -12.27 19.65 10.20
N ASN A 8 -13.44 19.36 9.63
CA ASN A 8 -13.73 18.03 9.08
C ASN A 8 -12.96 17.74 7.78
N ARG A 9 -12.69 18.75 6.94
CA ARG A 9 -11.86 18.57 5.74
C ARG A 9 -10.40 18.33 6.10
N GLU A 10 -9.90 19.00 7.13
CA GLU A 10 -8.55 18.74 7.66
C GLU A 10 -8.43 17.31 8.21
N LYS A 11 -9.41 16.90 9.05
CA LYS A 11 -9.48 15.52 9.56
C LYS A 11 -9.54 14.49 8.44
N PHE A 12 -10.31 14.77 7.39
CA PHE A 12 -10.38 13.90 6.20
C PHE A 12 -8.99 13.71 5.57
N CYS A 13 -8.21 14.79 5.43
CA CYS A 13 -6.86 14.71 4.87
C CYS A 13 -5.97 13.78 5.71
N HIS A 14 -5.95 13.95 7.03
CA HIS A 14 -5.19 13.08 7.94
C HIS A 14 -5.61 11.62 7.85
N TYR A 15 -6.92 11.33 7.95
CA TYR A 15 -7.40 9.96 7.86
C TYR A 15 -7.14 9.32 6.49
N TYR A 16 -7.11 10.11 5.42
CA TYR A 16 -6.79 9.60 4.09
C TYR A 16 -5.32 9.20 3.95
N ILE A 17 -4.40 9.97 4.53
CA ILE A 17 -2.97 9.60 4.59
C ILE A 17 -2.76 8.33 5.41
N GLU A 18 -3.48 8.16 6.52
CA GLU A 18 -3.38 6.98 7.37
C GLU A 18 -3.97 5.72 6.72
N THR A 19 -5.12 5.83 6.04
CA THR A 19 -5.89 4.66 5.58
C THR A 19 -5.66 4.33 4.10
N GLY A 20 -5.23 5.30 3.28
CA GLY A 20 -5.22 5.18 1.83
C GLY A 20 -6.62 5.00 1.19
N ASN A 21 -7.69 5.06 1.98
CA ASN A 21 -9.06 4.78 1.54
C ASN A 21 -9.95 6.02 1.73
N ALA A 22 -10.41 6.59 0.62
CA ALA A 22 -11.21 7.82 0.64
C ALA A 22 -12.54 7.64 1.37
N SER A 23 -13.20 6.49 1.22
CA SER A 23 -14.50 6.24 1.84
C SER A 23 -14.38 6.03 3.34
N GLU A 24 -13.32 5.34 3.78
CA GLU A 24 -13.03 5.16 5.22
C GLU A 24 -12.64 6.48 5.87
N ALA A 25 -11.75 7.26 5.23
CA ALA A 25 -11.35 8.58 5.70
C ALA A 25 -12.55 9.53 5.83
N TYR A 26 -13.48 9.49 4.88
CA TYR A 26 -14.69 10.31 4.91
C TYR A 26 -15.58 9.95 6.11
N ARG A 27 -15.80 8.66 6.40
CA ARG A 27 -16.61 8.24 7.55
C ARG A 27 -16.03 8.69 8.88
N LYS A 28 -14.70 8.60 9.04
CA LYS A 28 -14.00 9.06 10.24
C LYS A 28 -14.08 10.59 10.41
N ALA A 29 -13.94 11.33 9.30
CA ALA A 29 -14.01 12.79 9.30
C ALA A 29 -15.43 13.35 9.48
N TYR A 30 -16.44 12.60 9.01
CA TYR A 30 -17.86 12.98 9.03
C TYR A 30 -18.68 11.87 9.69
N PRO A 31 -18.74 11.78 11.04
CA PRO A 31 -19.38 10.66 11.75
C PRO A 31 -20.85 10.43 11.39
N CYS A 32 -21.59 11.47 10.99
CA CYS A 32 -22.97 11.33 10.52
C CYS A 32 -23.11 10.46 9.27
N SER A 33 -22.02 10.25 8.52
CA SER A 33 -21.98 9.45 7.29
C SER A 33 -21.72 7.96 7.53
N VAL A 34 -21.46 7.54 8.77
CA VAL A 34 -21.18 6.12 9.11
C VAL A 34 -22.33 5.21 8.66
N ASN A 35 -23.58 5.65 8.84
CA ASN A 35 -24.78 4.89 8.48
C ASN A 35 -25.29 5.17 7.06
N TRP A 36 -24.54 5.92 6.24
CA TRP A 36 -24.95 6.22 4.87
C TRP A 36 -24.63 5.05 3.93
N LYS A 37 -25.41 4.95 2.85
CA LYS A 37 -25.15 4.01 1.75
C LYS A 37 -23.74 4.19 1.18
N ASP A 38 -23.06 3.09 0.90
CA ASP A 38 -21.68 3.08 0.39
C ASP A 38 -21.48 3.93 -0.85
N GLY A 39 -22.39 3.84 -1.83
CA GLY A 39 -22.31 4.65 -3.06
C GLY A 39 -22.32 6.15 -2.80
N THR A 40 -23.09 6.60 -1.80
CA THR A 40 -23.15 8.01 -1.40
C THR A 40 -21.84 8.47 -0.77
N VAL A 41 -21.30 7.67 0.16
CA VAL A 41 -20.02 7.97 0.81
C VAL A 41 -18.89 7.99 -0.22
N ARG A 42 -18.82 6.99 -1.10
CA ARG A 42 -17.81 6.89 -2.17
C ARG A 42 -17.85 8.12 -3.07
N LYS A 43 -19.03 8.53 -3.54
CA LYS A 43 -19.19 9.71 -4.40
C LYS A 43 -18.71 10.98 -3.69
N ARG A 44 -19.17 11.23 -2.47
CA ARG A 44 -18.78 12.44 -1.72
C ARG A 44 -17.31 12.46 -1.35
N ALA A 45 -16.74 11.32 -0.97
CA ALA A 45 -15.31 11.21 -0.71
C ALA A 45 -14.48 11.53 -1.97
N PHE A 46 -14.92 11.03 -3.12
CA PHE A 46 -14.27 11.31 -4.40
C PHE A 46 -14.41 12.78 -4.84
N ASP A 47 -15.59 13.37 -4.65
CA ASP A 47 -15.81 14.81 -4.91
C ASP A 47 -14.93 15.66 -3.98
N LEU A 48 -14.77 15.25 -2.71
CA LEU A 48 -13.91 15.94 -1.75
C LEU A 48 -12.42 15.85 -2.11
N LEU A 49 -11.97 14.75 -2.70
CA LEU A 49 -10.59 14.62 -3.21
C LEU A 49 -10.31 15.54 -4.40
N LYS A 50 -11.33 15.93 -5.16
CA LYS A 50 -11.20 16.86 -6.29
C LYS A 50 -11.24 18.33 -5.89
N ASP A 51 -11.68 18.63 -4.67
CA ASP A 51 -11.68 20.00 -4.14
C ASP A 51 -10.24 20.52 -4.07
N SER A 52 -9.98 21.69 -4.65
CA SER A 52 -8.62 22.20 -4.83
C SER A 52 -7.90 22.47 -3.50
N ASP A 53 -8.65 22.90 -2.47
CA ASP A 53 -8.06 23.15 -1.15
C ASP A 53 -7.67 21.83 -0.46
N VAL A 54 -8.51 20.80 -0.59
CA VAL A 54 -8.24 19.45 -0.05
C VAL A 54 -7.08 18.79 -0.78
N ALA A 55 -7.07 18.85 -2.12
CA ALA A 55 -5.98 18.29 -2.93
C ALA A 55 -4.63 18.94 -2.59
N SER A 56 -4.60 20.28 -2.44
CA SER A 56 -3.41 21.00 -2.02
C SER A 56 -2.93 20.55 -0.63
N ARG A 57 -3.85 20.40 0.33
CA ARG A 57 -3.50 19.98 1.69
C ARG A 57 -2.99 18.55 1.75
N LEU A 58 -3.58 17.64 0.97
CA LEU A 58 -3.09 16.27 0.86
C LEU A 58 -1.66 16.23 0.30
N ASN A 59 -1.36 17.04 -0.71
CA ASN A 59 -0.01 17.13 -1.25
C ASN A 59 0.99 17.63 -0.19
N GLU A 60 0.63 18.65 0.60
CA GLU A 60 1.48 19.10 1.72
C GLU A 60 1.76 17.98 2.73
N LEU A 61 0.72 17.25 3.16
CA LEU A 61 0.88 16.15 4.12
C LEU A 61 1.71 14.99 3.54
N GLN A 62 1.56 14.70 2.25
CA GLN A 62 2.37 13.69 1.56
C GLN A 62 3.85 14.11 1.51
N VAL A 63 4.13 15.38 1.20
CA VAL A 63 5.50 15.91 1.22
C VAL A 63 6.09 15.83 2.64
N GLU A 64 5.34 16.26 3.66
CA GLU A 64 5.79 16.17 5.06
C GLU A 64 6.05 14.72 5.50
N ALA A 65 5.19 13.78 5.09
CA ALA A 65 5.39 12.36 5.35
C ALA A 65 6.65 11.83 4.64
N CYS A 66 6.84 12.17 3.36
CA CYS A 66 8.03 11.81 2.60
C CYS A 66 9.31 12.36 3.22
N GLU A 67 9.31 13.63 3.65
CA GLU A 67 10.46 14.26 4.32
C GLU A 67 10.79 13.59 5.67
N ARG A 68 9.76 13.24 6.45
CA ARG A 68 9.93 12.57 7.76
C ARG A 68 10.63 11.21 7.63
N PHE A 69 10.35 10.47 6.56
CA PHE A 69 10.88 9.12 6.34
C PHE A 69 12.05 9.09 5.34
N ASP A 70 12.46 10.23 4.77
CA ASP A 70 13.45 10.36 3.68
C ASP A 70 13.30 9.29 2.60
N MET A 71 12.06 8.95 2.25
CA MET A 71 11.74 7.85 1.33
C MET A 71 10.97 8.36 0.13
N LYS A 72 11.53 8.16 -1.06
CA LYS A 72 10.92 8.54 -2.34
C LYS A 72 10.27 7.34 -3.00
N LYS A 73 9.36 7.59 -3.94
CA LYS A 73 8.74 6.53 -4.78
C LYS A 73 9.80 5.63 -5.42
N ASP A 74 10.90 6.24 -5.85
CA ASP A 74 12.07 5.55 -6.42
C ASP A 74 12.76 4.58 -5.47
N ASP A 75 12.82 4.88 -4.16
CA ASP A 75 13.41 3.98 -3.17
C ASP A 75 12.57 2.71 -3.01
N VAL A 76 11.25 2.86 -3.00
CA VAL A 76 10.31 1.74 -2.97
C VAL A 76 10.45 0.89 -4.23
N LEU A 77 10.52 1.51 -5.42
CA LEU A 77 10.71 0.79 -6.68
C LEU A 77 12.05 0.05 -6.73
N ARG A 78 13.14 0.65 -6.24
CA ARG A 78 14.46 -0.01 -6.13
C ARG A 78 14.41 -1.24 -5.24
N PHE A 79 13.73 -1.16 -4.10
CA PHE A 79 13.54 -2.30 -3.21
C PHE A 79 12.71 -3.41 -3.89
N LEU A 80 11.56 -3.08 -4.47
CA LEU A 80 10.71 -4.07 -5.15
C LEU A 80 11.45 -4.73 -6.33
N ALA A 81 12.23 -3.97 -7.10
CA ALA A 81 13.07 -4.52 -8.16
C ALA A 81 14.13 -5.49 -7.62
N SER A 82 14.71 -5.19 -6.44
CA SER A 82 15.64 -6.11 -5.77
C SER A 82 14.95 -7.43 -5.41
N VAL A 83 13.71 -7.38 -4.90
CA VAL A 83 12.90 -8.58 -4.62
C VAL A 83 12.62 -9.38 -5.88
N VAL A 84 12.29 -8.74 -7.00
CA VAL A 84 12.06 -9.43 -8.29
C VAL A 84 13.32 -10.13 -8.78
N ASN A 85 14.46 -9.45 -8.67
CA ASN A 85 15.73 -9.89 -9.23
C ASN A 85 16.54 -10.82 -8.31
N VAL A 86 16.12 -11.03 -7.06
CA VAL A 86 16.86 -11.88 -6.11
C VAL A 86 17.03 -13.31 -6.64
N ASP A 87 18.25 -13.84 -6.62
CA ASP A 87 18.51 -15.25 -6.91
C ASP A 87 18.70 -16.01 -5.58
N PRO A 88 17.86 -17.02 -5.26
CA PRO A 88 18.05 -17.84 -4.06
C PRO A 88 19.42 -18.53 -3.99
N ILE A 89 20.08 -18.76 -5.13
CA ILE A 89 21.44 -19.33 -5.17
C ILE A 89 22.45 -18.43 -4.46
N ASP A 90 22.21 -17.11 -4.42
CA ASP A 90 23.09 -16.18 -3.71
C ASP A 90 23.12 -16.42 -2.19
N LEU A 91 22.14 -17.13 -1.64
CA LEU A 91 22.09 -17.55 -0.23
C LEU A 91 22.89 -18.82 0.04
N LEU A 92 23.30 -19.55 -0.98
CA LEU A 92 23.87 -20.90 -0.86
C LEU A 92 25.37 -20.90 -1.10
N SER A 93 26.05 -21.76 -0.36
CA SER A 93 27.46 -22.12 -0.53
C SER A 93 27.56 -23.59 -0.92
N SER A 94 28.54 -23.91 -1.75
CA SER A 94 28.81 -25.26 -2.23
C SER A 94 29.53 -26.07 -1.15
N GLY A 95 28.84 -27.04 -0.54
CA GLY A 95 29.47 -28.08 0.26
C GLY A 95 29.96 -29.25 -0.60
N LYS A 96 30.59 -30.26 0.01
CA LYS A 96 31.08 -31.45 -0.70
C LYS A 96 29.95 -32.27 -1.33
N ASP A 97 28.78 -32.36 -0.66
CA ASP A 97 27.61 -33.13 -1.13
C ASP A 97 26.25 -32.47 -0.76
N THR A 98 26.27 -31.28 -0.15
CA THR A 98 25.07 -30.57 0.33
C THR A 98 25.18 -29.07 0.09
N TYR A 99 24.04 -28.39 -0.03
CA TYR A 99 23.98 -26.93 -0.03
C TYR A 99 23.94 -26.41 1.41
N MET A 100 24.83 -25.49 1.75
CA MET A 100 24.84 -24.82 3.05
C MET A 100 24.47 -23.36 2.86
N VAL A 101 23.72 -22.77 3.78
CA VAL A 101 23.45 -21.33 3.73
C VAL A 101 24.76 -20.58 4.03
N LYS A 102 25.06 -19.55 3.24
CA LYS A 102 26.18 -18.63 3.49
C LYS A 102 26.06 -17.95 4.85
N SER A 103 27.18 -17.53 5.42
CA SER A 103 27.14 -16.64 6.57
C SER A 103 26.45 -15.32 6.21
N VAL A 104 25.82 -14.67 7.18
CA VAL A 104 25.07 -13.42 6.95
C VAL A 104 25.98 -12.34 6.37
N GLU A 105 27.27 -12.34 6.71
CA GLU A 105 28.27 -11.40 6.21
C GLU A 105 28.57 -11.63 4.71
N ASP A 106 28.48 -12.87 4.25
CA ASP A 106 28.80 -13.28 2.87
C ASP A 106 27.60 -13.18 1.91
N ILE A 107 26.39 -12.95 2.45
CA ILE A 107 25.20 -12.72 1.64
C ILE A 107 25.19 -11.26 1.18
N PRO A 108 25.10 -10.98 -0.15
CA PRO A 108 25.03 -9.62 -0.67
C PRO A 108 23.91 -8.81 -0.02
N LYS A 109 24.16 -7.52 0.27
CA LYS A 109 23.18 -6.65 0.93
C LYS A 109 21.83 -6.62 0.21
N SER A 110 21.82 -6.60 -1.12
CA SER A 110 20.61 -6.66 -1.95
C SER A 110 19.75 -7.88 -1.66
N VAL A 111 20.38 -9.05 -1.48
CA VAL A 111 19.72 -10.33 -1.18
C VAL A 111 19.24 -10.34 0.27
N ARG A 112 20.05 -9.86 1.23
CA ARG A 112 19.66 -9.79 2.65
C ARG A 112 18.40 -8.97 2.87
N LEU A 113 18.27 -7.84 2.17
CA LEU A 113 17.09 -6.99 2.25
C LEU A 113 15.82 -7.70 1.75
N CYS A 114 15.96 -8.74 0.92
CA CYS A 114 14.84 -9.51 0.40
C CYS A 114 14.39 -10.65 1.34
N ILE A 115 15.10 -10.87 2.46
CA ILE A 115 14.76 -11.90 3.45
C ILE A 115 13.57 -11.43 4.28
N GLN A 116 12.47 -12.16 4.19
CA GLN A 116 11.24 -11.94 4.96
C GLN A 116 11.35 -12.52 6.38
N SER A 117 11.96 -13.70 6.55
CA SER A 117 12.15 -14.31 7.86
C SER A 117 13.24 -15.37 7.86
N ILE A 118 13.90 -15.55 9.01
CA ILE A 118 14.86 -16.63 9.28
C ILE A 118 14.36 -17.39 10.52
N LYS A 119 14.31 -18.72 10.45
CA LYS A 119 13.87 -19.58 11.56
C LYS A 119 14.78 -20.79 11.73
N ASN A 120 15.11 -21.14 12.96
CA ASN A 120 15.74 -22.41 13.27
C ASN A 120 14.66 -23.50 13.40
N THR A 121 14.88 -24.63 12.74
CA THR A 121 13.99 -25.79 12.76
C THR A 121 14.80 -27.03 13.12
N GLN A 122 14.13 -28.15 13.40
CA GLN A 122 14.79 -29.43 13.69
C GLN A 122 15.64 -29.97 12.51
N TYR A 123 15.40 -29.47 11.28
CA TYR A 123 16.12 -29.87 10.08
C TYR A 123 17.15 -28.83 9.60
N GLY A 124 17.34 -27.75 10.36
CA GLY A 124 18.25 -26.65 10.00
C GLY A 124 17.57 -25.29 9.90
N VAL A 125 18.15 -24.37 9.14
CA VAL A 125 17.68 -22.99 9.01
C VAL A 125 16.69 -22.86 7.85
N GLU A 126 15.49 -22.37 8.12
CA GLU A 126 14.49 -21.99 7.12
C GLU A 126 14.60 -20.50 6.84
N ILE A 127 14.87 -20.14 5.57
CA ILE A 127 14.89 -18.75 5.10
C ILE A 127 13.71 -18.54 4.15
N ARG A 128 12.89 -17.52 4.44
CA ARG A 128 11.81 -17.07 3.55
C ARG A 128 12.19 -15.75 2.92
N LEU A 129 11.99 -15.64 1.61
CA LEU A 129 12.14 -14.41 0.84
C LEU A 129 10.77 -13.78 0.58
N TYR A 130 10.73 -12.46 0.36
CA TYR A 130 9.53 -11.79 -0.12
C TYR A 130 9.06 -12.35 -1.47
N SER A 131 7.75 -12.36 -1.70
CA SER A 131 7.16 -12.90 -2.93
C SER A 131 7.47 -12.01 -4.14
N LYS A 132 8.12 -12.59 -5.15
CA LYS A 132 8.38 -11.94 -6.45
C LYS A 132 7.09 -11.49 -7.12
N ILE A 133 6.06 -12.34 -7.10
CA ILE A 133 4.75 -12.04 -7.72
C ILE A 133 4.10 -10.84 -7.03
N ALA A 134 4.16 -10.77 -5.70
CA ALA A 134 3.64 -9.63 -4.96
C ALA A 134 4.41 -8.34 -5.28
N ALA A 135 5.74 -8.43 -5.41
CA ALA A 135 6.57 -7.29 -5.78
C ALA A 135 6.25 -6.79 -7.20
N ILE A 136 6.14 -7.69 -8.19
CA ILE A 136 5.72 -7.37 -9.57
C ILE A 136 4.35 -6.70 -9.56
N THR A 137 3.39 -7.26 -8.84
CA THR A 137 2.03 -6.67 -8.73
C THR A 137 2.07 -5.25 -8.20
N GLN A 138 2.91 -4.98 -7.20
CA GLN A 138 3.04 -3.64 -6.63
C GLN A 138 3.72 -2.67 -7.60
N ILE A 139 4.75 -3.13 -8.32
CA ILE A 139 5.40 -2.36 -9.40
C ILE A 139 4.37 -2.02 -10.49
N SER A 140 3.60 -2.99 -10.98
CA SER A 140 2.57 -2.78 -12.00
C SER A 140 1.57 -1.72 -11.59
N LYS A 141 1.09 -1.76 -10.34
CA LYS A 141 0.18 -0.74 -9.79
C LYS A 141 0.83 0.64 -9.69
N MET A 142 2.07 0.71 -9.23
CA MET A 142 2.80 1.99 -9.07
C MET A 142 3.15 2.66 -10.40
N LEU A 143 3.35 1.87 -11.45
CA LEU A 143 3.69 2.32 -12.80
C LEU A 143 2.46 2.43 -13.74
N GLY A 144 1.29 1.96 -13.29
CA GLY A 144 0.06 2.03 -14.08
C GLY A 144 0.03 1.05 -15.25
N TRP A 145 0.72 -0.09 -15.15
CA TRP A 145 0.68 -1.14 -16.17
C TRP A 145 -0.64 -1.91 -16.16
N ASP A 146 -1.28 -2.02 -14.99
CA ASP A 146 -2.54 -2.73 -14.84
C ASP A 146 -3.70 -1.91 -15.42
N ALA A 147 -4.58 -2.59 -16.17
CA ALA A 147 -5.85 -2.00 -16.58
C ALA A 147 -6.68 -1.62 -15.34
N PRO A 148 -7.46 -0.53 -15.39
CA PRO A 148 -8.30 -0.12 -14.27
C PRO A 148 -9.29 -1.23 -13.92
N VAL A 149 -9.18 -1.76 -12.69
CA VAL A 149 -10.06 -2.81 -12.19
C VAL A 149 -11.46 -2.23 -11.98
N LYS A 150 -12.43 -2.66 -12.81
CA LYS A 150 -13.85 -2.38 -12.58
C LYS A 150 -14.28 -3.10 -11.31
N SER A 151 -14.70 -2.35 -10.29
CA SER A 151 -15.39 -2.90 -9.14
C SER A 151 -16.88 -2.94 -9.47
N ASP A 152 -17.39 -4.10 -9.88
CA ASP A 152 -18.83 -4.32 -10.00
C ASP A 152 -19.44 -4.28 -8.60
N VAL A 153 -20.10 -3.17 -8.29
CA VAL A 153 -20.90 -3.04 -7.07
C VAL A 153 -22.22 -3.74 -7.35
N SER A 154 -22.35 -5.01 -6.96
CA SER A 154 -23.63 -5.72 -6.97
C SER A 154 -24.57 -5.06 -5.98
N THR A 155 -25.33 -4.09 -6.46
CA THR A 155 -26.33 -3.42 -5.65
C THR A 155 -27.57 -4.31 -5.70
N ASN A 156 -27.81 -5.10 -4.66
CA ASN A 156 -29.10 -5.78 -4.46
C ASN A 156 -30.16 -4.70 -4.14
N VAL A 157 -30.62 -3.98 -5.15
CA VAL A 157 -31.72 -3.03 -5.03
C VAL A 157 -33.03 -3.81 -5.18
N ARG A 158 -33.74 -4.01 -4.07
CA ARG A 158 -35.17 -4.34 -4.14
C ARG A 158 -35.92 -3.02 -4.37
N MET A 159 -36.37 -2.80 -5.60
CA MET A 159 -37.30 -1.70 -5.91
C MET A 159 -38.72 -2.17 -5.61
N ILE A 160 -39.42 -1.47 -4.72
CA ILE A 160 -40.88 -1.56 -4.59
C ILE A 160 -41.40 -0.24 -5.14
N ILE A 161 -42.28 -0.33 -6.15
CA ILE A 161 -42.96 0.81 -6.76
C ILE A 161 -44.45 0.56 -6.60
N GLY A 162 -45.13 1.44 -5.86
CA GLY A 162 -46.57 1.39 -5.59
C GLY A 162 -46.87 1.36 -4.09
N ASP A 163 -47.99 1.99 -3.69
CA ASP A 163 -48.53 1.90 -2.33
C ASP A 163 -49.28 0.57 -2.18
N GLU A 164 -48.59 -0.46 -1.66
CA GLU A 164 -49.14 -1.62 -0.95
C GLU A 164 -48.04 -2.33 -0.14
#